data_AF-A0A354I9G7-F1
#
_entry.id   AF-A0A354I9G7-F1
#
_cell.length_a   1.000
_cell.length_b   1.000
_cell.length_c   1.000
_cell.angle_alpha   90.00
_cell.angle_beta   90.00
_cell.angle_gamma   90.00
#
_symmetry.space_group_name_H-M   'P 1'
#
loop_
_entity.id
_entity.type
_entity.pdbx_description
1 polymer ?
#
loop_
_entity_poly.entity_id
_entity_poly.type
_entity_poly.pdbx_seq_one_letter_code
_entity_poly.pdbx_strand_id
1 'polypeptide(L)'
;MDFLIKHRKAFLTLLVLVFLFAYCWSIKVDKEKYTAIYRHGIEQIDAGNYQEGLRILTELGDFQDSLKYIEEARNGIMFDQAEVDYYKGNYDKAKEAFTELSNKPDFKKADEARVYIEKIDAKLSEKDPRSADYDEANRLLESGNYEKAMDIFSSLGEYEQSKEMAKRCDIAMKIISRSTTISAGTQISAGVTTDGSAEACGNNPITEEVREWKNIVSISVFGSLAVGLRTDGTVVTAGRLNDPYRIETGNWEDIVSVSVGDLYVVGLRSNGTLVAQGYNGDHQMDIDDWTNIKYIDTGWRHTVGLTYDGKVKIAGLRRGDEKLIENNPEWNDIIMIAAGGGDPRPTGGKGHTVGLKSDGTVVAIGDNSKGQCNVNGPEWRDIVSIAAGEFHTVGLTKDGDIVTTNEGSKEDIAKWKEDGYKMIAISAGYGTTFALDTEGGVHCTGYDKQNQLKIDDWDKLAVHPEEWKSTQPDFY
;
A
#
# COMPACT_ATOMS: atom_id res chain seq x y z
N MET A 1 0.21 110.44 -40.70
CA MET A 1 -0.95 109.73 -40.11
C MET A 1 -2.00 109.38 -41.17
N ASP A 2 -2.29 110.26 -42.14
CA ASP A 2 -3.34 110.04 -43.16
C ASP A 2 -3.11 108.89 -44.16
N PHE A 3 -1.85 108.56 -44.50
CA PHE A 3 -1.54 107.44 -45.41
C PHE A 3 -1.93 106.08 -44.81
N LEU A 4 -1.68 105.91 -43.50
CA LEU A 4 -2.03 104.69 -42.75
C LEU A 4 -3.54 104.54 -42.55
N ILE A 5 -4.28 105.66 -42.48
CA ILE A 5 -5.75 105.64 -42.35
C ILE A 5 -6.41 105.29 -43.69
N LYS A 6 -5.92 105.84 -44.82
CA LYS A 6 -6.48 105.58 -46.16
C LYS A 6 -6.23 104.15 -46.67
N HIS A 7 -5.15 103.50 -46.22
CA HIS A 7 -4.77 102.13 -46.62
C HIS A 7 -4.88 101.09 -45.49
N ARG A 8 -5.51 101.43 -44.37
CA ARG A 8 -5.62 100.58 -43.17
C ARG A 8 -6.15 99.17 -43.45
N LYS A 9 -7.17 99.05 -44.32
CA LYS A 9 -7.73 97.74 -44.72
C LYS A 9 -6.72 96.90 -45.51
N ALA A 10 -6.04 97.49 -46.49
CA ALA A 10 -5.05 96.78 -47.31
C ALA A 10 -3.84 96.32 -46.48
N PHE A 11 -3.39 97.14 -45.53
CA PHE A 11 -2.29 96.78 -44.63
C PHE A 11 -2.69 95.66 -43.65
N LEU A 12 -3.89 95.70 -43.07
CA LEU A 12 -4.40 94.60 -42.23
C LEU A 12 -4.52 93.30 -43.03
N THR A 13 -5.04 93.34 -44.26
CA THR A 13 -5.16 92.15 -45.11
C THR A 13 -3.80 91.54 -45.44
N LEU A 14 -2.80 92.36 -45.76
CA LEU A 14 -1.43 91.89 -46.01
C LEU A 14 -0.83 91.23 -44.76
N LEU A 15 -1.04 91.81 -43.58
CA LEU A 15 -0.51 91.29 -42.32
C LEU A 15 -1.17 89.95 -41.94
N VAL A 16 -2.48 89.82 -42.17
CA VAL A 16 -3.20 88.54 -42.04
C VAL A 16 -2.70 87.50 -43.04
N LEU A 17 -2.44 87.87 -44.30
CA LEU A 17 -1.90 86.96 -45.31
C LEU A 17 -0.47 86.50 -44.98
N VAL A 18 0.39 87.39 -44.48
CA VAL A 18 1.75 87.04 -44.03
C VAL A 18 1.68 86.13 -42.80
N PHE A 19 0.79 86.41 -41.86
CA PHE A 19 0.59 85.55 -40.69
C PHE A 19 0.04 84.17 -41.09
N LEU A 20 -0.94 84.11 -42.00
CA LEU A 20 -1.46 82.85 -42.56
C LEU A 20 -0.38 82.10 -43.34
N PHE A 21 0.46 82.78 -44.11
CA PHE A 21 1.54 82.14 -44.85
C PHE A 21 2.61 81.57 -43.90
N ALA A 22 3.02 82.34 -42.88
CA ALA A 22 3.93 81.87 -41.85
C ALA A 22 3.33 80.71 -41.03
N TYR A 23 2.03 80.77 -40.70
CA TYR A 23 1.31 79.71 -39.99
C TYR A 23 1.19 78.44 -40.83
N CYS A 24 0.78 78.55 -42.10
CA CYS A 24 0.74 77.43 -43.04
C CYS A 24 2.13 76.84 -43.31
N TRP A 25 3.17 77.67 -43.37
CA TRP A 25 4.55 77.22 -43.50
C TRP A 25 5.02 76.46 -42.25
N SER A 26 4.70 76.96 -41.05
CA SER A 26 4.96 76.27 -39.78
C SER A 26 4.28 74.91 -39.73
N ILE A 27 2.98 74.84 -40.06
CA ILE A 27 2.23 73.59 -40.13
C ILE A 27 2.86 72.59 -41.11
N LYS A 28 3.35 73.08 -42.26
CA LYS A 28 4.01 72.23 -43.26
C LYS A 28 5.33 71.65 -42.73
N VAL A 29 6.17 72.47 -42.10
CA VAL A 29 7.44 72.05 -41.50
C VAL A 29 7.21 71.05 -40.36
N ASP A 30 6.22 71.32 -39.49
CA ASP A 30 5.84 70.40 -38.41
C ASP A 30 5.35 69.07 -38.96
N LYS A 31 4.51 69.08 -40.01
CA LYS A 31 4.03 67.85 -40.66
C LYS A 31 5.16 67.01 -41.27
N GLU A 32 6.14 67.62 -41.94
CA GLU A 32 7.30 66.90 -42.50
C GLU A 32 8.14 66.26 -41.39
N LYS A 33 8.38 66.97 -40.28
CA LYS A 33 9.10 66.47 -39.12
C LYS A 33 8.37 65.27 -38.49
N TYR A 34 7.07 65.39 -38.21
CA TYR A 34 6.28 64.28 -37.63
C TYR A 34 6.19 63.07 -38.58
N THR A 35 6.12 63.30 -39.90
CA THR A 35 6.12 62.21 -40.90
C THR A 35 7.46 61.45 -40.95
N ALA A 36 8.59 62.14 -40.71
CA ALA A 36 9.90 61.49 -40.63
C ALA A 36 10.03 60.63 -39.36
N ILE A 37 9.58 61.14 -38.21
CA ILE A 37 9.57 60.40 -36.93
C ILE A 37 8.64 59.18 -37.03
N TYR A 38 7.46 59.35 -37.62
CA TYR A 38 6.50 58.28 -37.87
C TYR A 38 7.11 57.16 -38.72
N ARG A 39 7.74 57.49 -39.85
CA ARG A 39 8.42 56.49 -40.71
C ARG A 39 9.53 55.77 -39.98
N HIS A 40 10.35 56.51 -39.22
CA HIS A 40 11.43 55.91 -38.45
C HIS A 40 10.92 54.94 -37.37
N GLY A 41 9.83 55.29 -36.68
CA GLY A 41 9.20 54.40 -35.71
C GLY A 41 8.71 53.09 -36.32
N ILE A 42 8.12 53.14 -37.52
CA ILE A 42 7.72 51.94 -38.28
C ILE A 42 8.93 51.12 -38.71
N GLU A 43 9.98 51.77 -39.22
CA GLU A 43 11.23 51.08 -39.59
C GLU A 43 11.83 50.32 -38.41
N GLN A 44 11.78 50.88 -37.19
CA GLN A 44 12.22 50.17 -35.99
C GLN A 44 11.34 48.94 -35.69
N ILE A 45 10.02 49.04 -35.80
CA ILE A 45 9.09 47.91 -35.58
C ILE A 45 9.32 46.82 -36.63
N ASP A 46 9.46 47.19 -37.90
CA ASP A 46 9.70 46.27 -39.00
C ASP A 46 11.07 45.58 -38.88
N ALA A 47 12.04 46.25 -38.25
CA ALA A 47 13.34 45.66 -37.90
C ALA A 47 13.31 44.79 -36.62
N GLY A 48 12.16 44.68 -35.93
CA GLY A 48 12.02 43.94 -34.67
C GLY A 48 12.47 44.70 -33.42
N ASN A 49 12.84 45.98 -33.53
CA ASN A 49 13.22 46.84 -32.40
C ASN A 49 11.97 47.44 -31.73
N TYR A 50 11.07 46.59 -31.25
CA TYR A 50 9.73 46.99 -30.81
C TYR A 50 9.73 48.01 -29.65
N GLN A 51 10.66 47.90 -28.70
CA GLN A 51 10.77 48.87 -27.59
C GLN A 51 11.08 50.29 -28.08
N GLU A 52 12.01 50.41 -29.01
CA GLU A 52 12.42 51.70 -29.56
C GLU A 52 11.34 52.27 -30.50
N GLY A 53 10.73 51.42 -31.32
CA GLY A 53 9.57 51.80 -32.14
C GLY A 53 8.39 52.29 -31.31
N LEU A 54 8.04 51.59 -30.22
CA LEU A 54 7.00 51.99 -29.27
C LEU A 54 7.31 53.35 -28.63
N ARG A 55 8.56 53.57 -28.21
CA ARG A 55 9.01 54.84 -27.62
C ARG A 55 8.84 55.99 -28.62
N ILE A 56 9.33 55.83 -29.84
CA ILE A 56 9.27 56.85 -30.91
C ILE A 56 7.81 57.19 -31.26
N LEU A 57 6.95 56.19 -31.42
CA LEU A 57 5.58 56.41 -31.87
C LEU A 57 4.66 56.91 -30.76
N THR A 58 4.90 56.55 -29.49
CA THR A 58 4.09 57.05 -28.36
C THR A 58 4.19 58.58 -28.22
N GLU A 59 5.35 59.17 -28.55
CA GLU A 59 5.55 60.62 -28.57
C GLU A 59 4.70 61.33 -29.66
N LEU A 60 4.21 60.62 -30.67
CA LEU A 60 3.42 61.17 -31.78
C LEU A 60 1.91 61.22 -31.53
N GLY A 61 1.38 60.47 -30.56
CA GLY A 61 -0.06 60.42 -30.28
C GLY A 61 -0.88 59.79 -31.42
N ASP A 62 -1.97 60.44 -31.84
CA ASP A 62 -2.88 59.99 -32.92
C ASP A 62 -2.47 60.54 -34.30
N PHE A 63 -1.16 60.69 -34.54
CA PHE A 63 -0.67 61.16 -35.82
C PHE A 63 -0.74 60.01 -36.84
N GLN A 64 -1.56 60.19 -37.88
CA GLN A 64 -1.85 59.15 -38.89
C GLN A 64 -2.45 57.89 -38.24
N ASP A 65 -1.89 56.72 -38.49
CA ASP A 65 -2.29 55.42 -37.92
C ASP A 65 -1.24 54.89 -36.93
N SER A 66 -0.45 55.78 -36.31
CA SER A 66 0.60 55.42 -35.34
C SER A 66 0.10 54.56 -34.18
N LEU A 67 -1.16 54.68 -33.76
CA LEU A 67 -1.79 53.81 -32.76
C LEU A 67 -1.78 52.33 -33.16
N LYS A 68 -1.96 52.01 -34.44
CA LYS A 68 -1.88 50.63 -34.96
C LYS A 68 -0.47 50.05 -34.77
N TYR A 69 0.54 50.85 -35.08
CA TYR A 69 1.95 50.45 -34.94
C TYR A 69 2.40 50.41 -33.47
N ILE A 70 1.84 51.24 -32.60
CA ILE A 70 2.02 51.14 -31.14
C ILE A 70 1.50 49.81 -30.63
N GLU A 71 0.33 49.36 -31.09
CA GLU A 71 -0.23 48.06 -30.75
C GLU A 71 0.64 46.91 -31.29
N GLU A 72 1.08 47.00 -32.55
CA GLU A 72 2.03 46.04 -33.15
C GLU A 72 3.31 45.92 -32.32
N ALA A 73 3.87 47.05 -31.88
CA ALA A 73 5.07 47.07 -31.06
C ALA A 73 4.85 46.44 -29.68
N ARG A 74 3.70 46.68 -29.04
CA ARG A 74 3.35 46.04 -27.75
C ARG A 74 3.21 44.53 -27.90
N ASN A 75 2.55 44.08 -28.95
CA ASN A 75 2.41 42.65 -29.26
C ASN A 75 3.77 42.01 -29.56
N GLY A 76 4.67 42.72 -30.27
CA GLY A 76 6.04 42.29 -30.52
C GLY A 76 6.86 42.13 -29.23
N ILE A 77 6.78 43.09 -28.29
CA ILE A 77 7.45 42.99 -26.98
C ILE A 77 6.92 41.79 -26.18
N MET A 78 5.59 41.57 -26.21
CA MET A 78 4.97 40.42 -25.55
C MET A 78 5.43 39.10 -26.17
N PHE A 79 5.61 39.05 -27.50
CA PHE A 79 6.15 37.89 -28.21
C PHE A 79 7.58 37.58 -27.77
N ASP A 80 8.46 38.59 -27.76
CA ASP A 80 9.86 38.42 -27.37
C ASP A 80 9.96 37.92 -25.91
N GLN A 81 9.11 38.43 -25.02
CA GLN A 81 9.02 37.96 -23.64
C GLN A 81 8.53 36.51 -23.55
N ALA A 82 7.53 36.12 -24.35
CA ALA A 82 7.03 34.75 -24.41
C ALA A 82 8.09 33.76 -24.93
N GLU A 83 8.95 34.16 -25.88
CA GLU A 83 10.10 33.37 -26.32
C GLU A 83 11.11 33.17 -25.18
N VAL A 84 11.41 34.22 -24.41
CA VAL A 84 12.30 34.10 -23.24
C VAL A 84 11.73 33.11 -22.23
N ASP A 85 10.43 33.15 -21.96
CA ASP A 85 9.77 32.21 -21.06
C ASP A 85 9.79 30.78 -21.60
N TYR A 86 9.61 30.59 -22.91
CA TYR A 86 9.76 29.28 -23.57
C TYR A 86 11.16 28.68 -23.34
N TYR A 87 12.23 29.42 -23.62
CA TYR A 87 13.60 28.92 -23.47
C TYR A 87 14.04 28.73 -22.00
N LYS A 88 13.35 29.38 -21.05
CA LYS A 88 13.54 29.15 -19.60
C LYS A 88 12.75 27.95 -19.07
N GLY A 89 11.90 27.31 -19.89
CA GLY A 89 11.06 26.20 -19.46
C GLY A 89 9.75 26.61 -18.77
N ASN A 90 9.39 27.90 -18.81
CA ASN A 90 8.13 28.41 -18.26
C ASN A 90 6.97 28.20 -19.25
N TYR A 91 6.72 26.95 -19.63
CA TYR A 91 5.85 26.61 -20.76
C TYR A 91 4.40 27.10 -20.62
N ASP A 92 3.81 27.05 -19.43
CA ASP A 92 2.43 27.52 -19.23
C ASP A 92 2.29 29.03 -19.50
N LYS A 93 3.22 29.83 -18.95
CA LYS A 93 3.24 31.30 -19.17
C LYS A 93 3.50 31.66 -20.63
N ALA A 94 4.45 30.97 -21.25
CA ALA A 94 4.73 31.16 -22.67
C ALA A 94 3.51 30.81 -23.54
N LYS A 95 2.84 29.70 -23.23
CA LYS A 95 1.65 29.25 -23.97
C LYS A 95 0.50 30.23 -23.84
N GLU A 96 0.23 30.76 -22.66
CA GLU A 96 -0.80 31.78 -22.44
C GLU A 96 -0.54 33.02 -23.33
N ALA A 97 0.69 33.54 -23.31
CA ALA A 97 1.08 34.70 -24.09
C ALA A 97 1.01 34.46 -25.60
N PHE A 98 1.54 33.33 -26.09
CA PHE A 98 1.43 32.98 -27.52
C PHE A 98 -0.02 32.73 -27.94
N THR A 99 -0.87 32.18 -27.06
CA THR A 99 -2.31 32.00 -27.34
C THR A 99 -2.99 33.35 -27.54
N GLU A 100 -2.74 34.32 -26.65
CA GLU A 100 -3.27 35.68 -26.81
C GLU A 100 -2.82 36.30 -28.14
N LEU A 101 -1.53 36.24 -28.44
CA LEU A 101 -0.95 36.81 -29.66
C LEU A 101 -1.46 36.14 -30.94
N SER A 102 -1.67 34.82 -30.93
CA SER A 102 -2.18 34.07 -32.08
C SER A 102 -3.63 34.40 -32.47
N ASN A 103 -4.38 34.99 -31.52
CA ASN A 103 -5.77 35.42 -31.72
C ASN A 103 -5.89 36.89 -32.14
N LYS A 104 -4.77 37.63 -32.23
CA LYS A 104 -4.74 39.02 -32.72
C LYS A 104 -4.74 39.02 -34.26
N PRO A 105 -5.79 39.52 -34.92
CA PRO A 105 -5.96 39.38 -36.38
C PRO A 105 -4.95 40.19 -37.21
N ASP A 106 -4.42 41.29 -36.67
CA ASP A 106 -3.50 42.20 -37.37
C ASP A 106 -2.03 42.07 -36.95
N PHE A 107 -1.71 41.13 -36.05
CA PHE A 107 -0.34 40.95 -35.54
C PHE A 107 0.52 40.16 -36.52
N LYS A 108 1.66 40.70 -36.94
CA LYS A 108 2.48 40.09 -38.01
C LYS A 108 3.03 38.71 -37.65
N LYS A 109 3.33 38.45 -36.37
CA LYS A 109 3.87 37.16 -35.90
C LYS A 109 2.80 36.20 -35.34
N ALA A 110 1.51 36.41 -35.64
CA ALA A 110 0.43 35.56 -35.13
C ALA A 110 0.60 34.08 -35.52
N ASP A 111 1.05 33.80 -36.75
CA ASP A 111 1.31 32.42 -37.20
C ASP A 111 2.53 31.80 -36.52
N GLU A 112 3.59 32.57 -36.29
CA GLU A 112 4.76 32.12 -35.52
C GLU A 112 4.38 31.76 -34.08
N ALA A 113 3.47 32.54 -33.47
CA ALA A 113 2.95 32.23 -32.14
C ALA A 113 2.22 30.88 -32.11
N ARG A 114 1.46 30.52 -33.16
CA ARG A 114 0.82 29.20 -33.29
C ARG A 114 1.85 28.07 -33.33
N VAL A 115 2.93 28.25 -34.08
CA VAL A 115 4.03 27.26 -34.13
C VAL A 115 4.65 27.05 -32.74
N TYR A 116 4.80 28.12 -31.94
CA TYR A 116 5.28 27.99 -30.57
C TYR A 116 4.30 27.25 -29.66
N ILE A 117 2.99 27.47 -29.81
CA ILE A 117 1.96 26.71 -29.07
C ILE A 117 2.09 25.22 -29.37
N GLU A 118 2.20 24.82 -30.63
CA GLU A 118 2.39 23.41 -31.02
C GLU A 118 3.65 22.79 -30.42
N LYS A 119 4.78 23.53 -30.43
CA LYS A 119 6.03 23.08 -29.79
C LYS A 119 5.89 22.92 -28.27
N ILE A 120 5.15 23.82 -27.63
CA ILE A 120 4.89 23.75 -26.19
C ILE A 120 3.97 22.55 -25.89
N ASP A 121 2.93 22.34 -26.68
CA ASP A 121 2.02 21.20 -26.55
C ASP A 121 2.76 19.87 -26.71
N ALA A 122 3.70 19.78 -27.65
CA ALA A 122 4.56 18.61 -27.81
C ALA A 122 5.45 18.38 -26.57
N LYS A 123 6.01 19.44 -25.97
CA LYS A 123 6.83 19.34 -24.76
C LYS A 123 6.04 19.01 -23.50
N LEU A 124 4.79 19.50 -23.40
CA LEU A 124 3.89 19.20 -22.28
C LEU A 124 3.24 17.81 -22.41
N SER A 125 3.20 17.24 -23.60
CA SER A 125 2.67 15.89 -23.86
C SER A 125 3.71 14.77 -23.82
N GLU A 126 5.00 15.10 -23.67
CA GLU A 126 6.08 14.13 -23.49
C GLU A 126 5.95 13.50 -22.09
N LYS A 127 5.17 12.41 -21.98
CA LYS A 127 5.06 11.62 -20.74
C LYS A 127 6.44 11.19 -20.29
N ASP A 128 6.72 11.35 -19.00
CA ASP A 128 7.93 10.79 -18.40
C ASP A 128 8.04 9.31 -18.78
N PRO A 129 9.18 8.86 -19.36
CA PRO A 129 9.33 7.47 -19.79
C PRO A 129 9.07 6.47 -18.65
N ARG A 130 9.26 6.89 -17.40
CA ARG A 130 8.99 6.10 -16.18
C ARG A 130 7.50 5.88 -15.89
N SER A 131 6.61 6.70 -16.46
CA SER A 131 5.16 6.55 -16.27
C SER A 131 4.64 5.20 -16.76
N ALA A 132 5.19 4.69 -17.88
CA ALA A 132 4.77 3.39 -18.40
C ALA A 132 5.16 2.22 -17.48
N ASP A 133 6.38 2.29 -16.91
CA ASP A 133 6.87 1.30 -15.94
C ASP A 133 6.07 1.38 -14.64
N TYR A 134 5.72 2.59 -14.17
CA TYR A 134 4.89 2.78 -12.99
C TYR A 134 3.46 2.23 -13.18
N ASP A 135 2.85 2.47 -14.35
CA ASP A 135 1.54 1.91 -14.70
C ASP A 135 1.58 0.37 -14.76
N GLU A 136 2.66 -0.21 -15.30
CA GLU A 136 2.86 -1.66 -15.33
C GLU A 136 3.06 -2.24 -13.93
N ALA A 137 3.86 -1.59 -13.08
CA ALA A 137 4.07 -2.01 -11.70
C ALA A 137 2.75 -2.03 -10.90
N ASN A 138 1.87 -1.05 -11.10
CA ASN A 138 0.54 -1.04 -10.50
C ASN A 138 -0.36 -2.18 -11.02
N ARG A 139 -0.34 -2.48 -12.32
CA ARG A 139 -1.06 -3.65 -12.86
C ARG A 139 -0.56 -4.97 -12.28
N LEU A 140 0.75 -5.10 -12.09
CA LEU A 140 1.36 -6.27 -11.46
C LEU A 140 0.97 -6.38 -9.98
N LEU A 141 0.94 -5.26 -9.26
CA LEU A 141 0.46 -5.20 -7.87
C LEU A 141 -0.99 -5.66 -7.77
N GLU A 142 -1.89 -5.15 -8.62
CA GLU A 142 -3.32 -5.50 -8.63
C GLU A 142 -3.57 -6.98 -9.00
N SER A 143 -2.72 -7.56 -9.84
CA SER A 143 -2.79 -8.98 -10.21
C SER A 143 -2.09 -9.92 -9.23
N GLY A 144 -1.54 -9.39 -8.13
CA GLY A 144 -0.86 -10.18 -7.10
C GLY A 144 0.57 -10.60 -7.45
N ASN A 145 1.16 -10.05 -8.50
CA ASN A 145 2.56 -10.30 -8.87
C ASN A 145 3.50 -9.36 -8.13
N TYR A 146 3.52 -9.48 -6.81
CA TYR A 146 4.20 -8.56 -5.89
C TYR A 146 5.72 -8.51 -6.11
N GLU A 147 6.36 -9.63 -6.47
CA GLU A 147 7.81 -9.70 -6.70
C GLU A 147 8.21 -8.79 -7.88
N LYS A 148 7.58 -8.98 -9.05
CA LYS A 148 7.88 -8.16 -10.24
C LYS A 148 7.47 -6.70 -10.04
N ALA A 149 6.34 -6.45 -9.39
CA ALA A 149 5.91 -5.10 -9.06
C ALA A 149 6.95 -4.40 -8.18
N MET A 150 7.46 -5.08 -7.15
CA MET A 150 8.49 -4.56 -6.25
C MET A 150 9.79 -4.22 -6.98
N ASP A 151 10.24 -5.08 -7.89
CA ASP A 151 11.45 -4.84 -8.69
C ASP A 151 11.34 -3.56 -9.51
N ILE A 152 10.20 -3.37 -10.19
CA ILE A 152 9.96 -2.18 -11.01
C ILE A 152 9.87 -0.94 -10.11
N PHE A 153 9.04 -0.96 -9.07
CA PHE A 153 8.92 0.16 -8.13
C PHE A 153 10.27 0.53 -7.48
N SER A 154 11.11 -0.46 -7.17
CA SER A 154 12.45 -0.23 -6.63
C SER A 154 13.38 0.46 -7.64
N SER A 155 13.30 0.08 -8.92
CA SER A 155 14.08 0.73 -9.98
C SER A 155 13.66 2.17 -10.27
N LEU A 156 12.38 2.51 -10.00
CA LEU A 156 11.81 3.83 -10.22
C LEU A 156 12.24 4.87 -9.18
N GLY A 157 12.74 4.43 -8.01
CA GLY A 157 13.28 5.29 -6.98
C GLY A 157 12.26 6.30 -6.45
N GLU A 158 12.56 7.60 -6.53
CA GLU A 158 11.71 8.70 -6.04
C GLU A 158 10.58 9.10 -7.01
N TYR A 159 10.38 8.36 -8.11
CA TYR A 159 9.29 8.65 -9.03
C TYR A 159 7.95 8.31 -8.38
N GLU A 160 7.05 9.29 -8.28
CA GLU A 160 5.75 9.16 -7.63
C GLU A 160 5.84 8.50 -6.24
N GLN A 161 5.00 7.50 -5.95
CA GLN A 161 4.96 6.78 -4.68
C GLN A 161 5.72 5.45 -4.75
N SER A 162 6.65 5.29 -5.70
CA SER A 162 7.27 3.98 -5.98
C SER A 162 7.93 3.35 -4.76
N LYS A 163 8.61 4.13 -3.89
CA LYS A 163 9.17 3.61 -2.64
C LYS A 163 8.11 3.02 -1.70
N GLU A 164 6.99 3.71 -1.54
CA GLU A 164 5.90 3.23 -0.68
C GLU A 164 5.23 2.00 -1.29
N MET A 165 5.04 1.98 -2.62
CA MET A 165 4.49 0.82 -3.31
C MET A 165 5.41 -0.40 -3.22
N ALA A 166 6.74 -0.22 -3.32
CA ALA A 166 7.70 -1.30 -3.09
C ALA A 166 7.60 -1.84 -1.65
N LYS A 167 7.45 -0.97 -0.64
CA LYS A 167 7.20 -1.39 0.76
C LYS A 167 5.90 -2.19 0.87
N ARG A 168 4.83 -1.76 0.20
CA ARG A 168 3.56 -2.48 0.16
C ARG A 168 3.68 -3.87 -0.47
N CYS A 169 4.45 -4.01 -1.55
CA CYS A 169 4.74 -5.33 -2.14
C CYS A 169 5.49 -6.24 -1.17
N ASP A 170 6.52 -5.74 -0.49
CA ASP A 170 7.26 -6.51 0.53
C ASP A 170 6.33 -6.99 1.67
N ILE A 171 5.46 -6.11 2.17
CA ILE A 171 4.47 -6.46 3.19
C ILE A 171 3.48 -7.51 2.67
N ALA A 172 2.95 -7.35 1.45
CA ALA A 172 2.03 -8.31 0.85
C ALA A 172 2.65 -9.71 0.73
N MET A 173 3.90 -9.81 0.25
CA MET A 173 4.63 -11.08 0.20
C MET A 173 4.84 -11.68 1.60
N LYS A 174 5.15 -10.84 2.59
CA LYS A 174 5.31 -11.25 3.99
C LYS A 174 4.02 -11.76 4.63
N ILE A 175 2.87 -11.18 4.29
CA ILE A 175 1.54 -11.64 4.70
C ILE A 175 1.27 -13.03 4.12
N ILE A 176 1.45 -13.16 2.81
CA ILE A 176 1.24 -14.39 2.03
C ILE A 176 2.10 -15.54 2.59
N SER A 177 3.42 -15.33 2.75
CA SER A 177 4.34 -16.34 3.30
C SER A 177 4.09 -16.78 4.76
N ARG A 178 3.23 -16.08 5.50
CA ARG A 178 2.90 -16.37 6.90
C ARG A 178 1.41 -16.69 7.10
N SER A 179 0.69 -16.89 6.00
CA SER A 179 -0.75 -17.08 6.02
C SER A 179 -1.12 -18.41 6.67
N THR A 180 -2.15 -18.39 7.51
CA THR A 180 -2.78 -19.60 8.06
C THR A 180 -4.21 -19.63 7.57
N THR A 181 -4.49 -20.51 6.60
CA THR A 181 -5.79 -20.54 5.90
C THR A 181 -6.82 -21.43 6.58
N ILE A 182 -6.44 -22.16 7.63
CA ILE A 182 -7.35 -23.00 8.41
C ILE A 182 -7.04 -22.88 9.90
N SER A 183 -8.07 -22.69 10.72
CA SER A 183 -7.93 -22.54 12.17
C SER A 183 -9.04 -23.28 12.91
N ALA A 184 -8.63 -24.07 13.90
CA ALA A 184 -9.48 -24.89 14.73
C ALA A 184 -9.55 -24.30 16.14
N GLY A 185 -10.70 -23.78 16.54
CA GLY A 185 -10.92 -23.19 17.85
C GLY A 185 -11.59 -24.16 18.82
N THR A 186 -12.20 -23.60 19.87
CA THR A 186 -12.89 -24.40 20.89
C THR A 186 -14.38 -24.57 20.65
N GLN A 187 -15.03 -23.56 20.07
CA GLN A 187 -16.45 -23.55 19.73
C GLN A 187 -16.69 -23.30 18.24
N ILE A 188 -15.70 -22.73 17.55
CA ILE A 188 -15.73 -22.42 16.13
C ILE A 188 -14.48 -22.94 15.45
N SER A 189 -14.60 -23.27 14.17
CA SER A 189 -13.49 -23.53 13.25
C SER A 189 -13.72 -22.67 12.03
N ALA A 190 -12.66 -22.22 11.37
CA ALA A 190 -12.76 -21.35 10.21
C ALA A 190 -11.67 -21.63 9.18
N GLY A 191 -11.96 -21.28 7.93
CA GLY A 191 -11.07 -21.44 6.79
C GLY A 191 -11.16 -20.25 5.83
N VAL A 192 -10.14 -20.07 5.01
CA VAL A 192 -10.07 -19.04 3.97
C VAL A 192 -10.14 -19.69 2.61
N THR A 193 -11.08 -19.27 1.77
CA THR A 193 -11.29 -19.78 0.41
C THR A 193 -10.33 -19.13 -0.59
N THR A 194 -10.23 -19.70 -1.79
CA THR A 194 -9.37 -19.18 -2.88
C THR A 194 -9.72 -17.76 -3.35
N ASP A 195 -10.97 -17.31 -3.16
CA ASP A 195 -11.41 -15.95 -3.48
C ASP A 195 -11.24 -14.96 -2.31
N GLY A 196 -10.64 -15.41 -1.20
CA GLY A 196 -10.41 -14.60 -0.01
C GLY A 196 -11.67 -14.36 0.83
N SER A 197 -12.71 -15.17 0.67
CA SER A 197 -13.80 -15.24 1.63
C SER A 197 -13.51 -16.21 2.77
N ALA A 198 -14.28 -16.14 3.84
CA ALA A 198 -14.11 -17.00 5.01
C ALA A 198 -15.27 -18.00 5.11
N GLU A 199 -14.92 -19.25 5.40
CA GLU A 199 -15.85 -20.28 5.85
C GLU A 199 -15.73 -20.44 7.36
N ALA A 200 -16.84 -20.74 8.03
CA ALA A 200 -16.83 -21.01 9.46
C ALA A 200 -17.91 -21.99 9.89
N CYS A 201 -17.64 -22.81 10.89
CA CYS A 201 -18.62 -23.68 11.51
C CYS A 201 -18.51 -23.62 13.04
N GLY A 202 -19.53 -24.13 13.72
CA GLY A 202 -19.64 -24.05 15.18
C GLY A 202 -20.87 -23.28 15.65
N ASN A 203 -21.42 -23.71 16.79
CA ASN A 203 -22.61 -23.12 17.43
C ASN A 203 -22.20 -21.90 18.28
N ASN A 204 -21.72 -20.85 17.63
CA ASN A 204 -21.37 -19.59 18.27
C ASN A 204 -21.98 -18.41 17.48
N PRO A 205 -22.47 -17.36 18.15
CA PRO A 205 -22.98 -16.17 17.46
C PRO A 205 -22.01 -15.52 16.47
N ILE A 206 -20.69 -15.67 16.66
CA ILE A 206 -19.70 -15.06 15.77
C ILE A 206 -19.49 -15.84 14.46
N THR A 207 -20.02 -17.06 14.32
CA THR A 207 -19.83 -17.90 13.13
C THR A 207 -20.32 -17.21 11.85
N GLU A 208 -21.53 -16.62 11.89
CA GLU A 208 -22.09 -15.90 10.75
C GLU A 208 -21.33 -14.59 10.46
N GLU A 209 -20.88 -13.88 11.51
CA GLU A 209 -20.06 -12.67 11.36
C GLU A 209 -18.74 -12.98 10.63
N VAL A 210 -18.12 -14.12 10.93
CA VAL A 210 -16.91 -14.58 10.23
C VAL A 210 -17.20 -14.90 8.76
N ARG A 211 -18.32 -15.56 8.44
CA ARG A 211 -18.71 -15.89 7.05
C ARG A 211 -18.96 -14.66 6.16
N GLU A 212 -19.23 -13.50 6.75
CA GLU A 212 -19.38 -12.25 6.01
C GLU A 212 -18.02 -11.64 5.58
N TRP A 213 -16.90 -12.14 6.11
CA TRP A 213 -15.58 -11.59 5.83
C TRP A 213 -15.13 -11.82 4.38
N LYS A 214 -14.44 -10.81 3.84
CA LYS A 214 -13.88 -10.77 2.49
C LYS A 214 -12.47 -10.21 2.49
N ASN A 215 -11.73 -10.55 1.44
CA ASN A 215 -10.32 -10.23 1.24
C ASN A 215 -9.42 -10.76 2.37
N ILE A 216 -9.80 -11.88 2.99
CA ILE A 216 -9.03 -12.55 4.03
C ILE A 216 -7.94 -13.40 3.40
N VAL A 217 -6.77 -13.42 4.03
CA VAL A 217 -5.63 -14.28 3.67
C VAL A 217 -5.19 -15.17 4.82
N SER A 218 -5.40 -14.74 6.06
CA SER A 218 -5.10 -15.54 7.25
C SER A 218 -6.22 -15.41 8.26
N ILE A 219 -6.53 -16.49 8.95
CA ILE A 219 -7.58 -16.53 9.97
C ILE A 219 -7.09 -17.28 11.22
N SER A 220 -7.48 -16.80 12.39
CA SER A 220 -7.23 -17.50 13.66
C SER A 220 -8.48 -17.39 14.55
N VAL A 221 -8.87 -18.49 15.18
CA VAL A 221 -10.09 -18.57 15.98
C VAL A 221 -9.87 -19.26 17.34
N PHE A 222 -10.46 -18.70 18.40
CA PHE A 222 -10.42 -19.30 19.74
C PHE A 222 -11.66 -18.88 20.54
N GLY A 223 -12.39 -19.84 21.12
CA GLY A 223 -13.59 -19.54 21.91
C GLY A 223 -14.65 -18.81 21.09
N SER A 224 -15.01 -17.62 21.56
CA SER A 224 -15.95 -16.70 20.91
C SER A 224 -15.25 -15.49 20.29
N LEU A 225 -13.98 -15.64 19.90
CA LEU A 225 -13.17 -14.60 19.30
C LEU A 225 -12.51 -15.14 18.02
N ALA A 226 -12.54 -14.33 16.97
CA ALA A 226 -11.86 -14.60 15.72
C ALA A 226 -11.08 -13.36 15.28
N VAL A 227 -9.95 -13.58 14.60
CA VAL A 227 -9.17 -12.53 13.96
C VAL A 227 -8.86 -12.94 12.53
N GLY A 228 -9.02 -11.99 11.59
CA GLY A 228 -8.70 -12.16 10.18
C GLY A 228 -7.73 -11.10 9.71
N LEU A 229 -6.71 -11.50 8.97
CA LEU A 229 -5.78 -10.59 8.28
C LEU A 229 -6.20 -10.48 6.82
N ARG A 230 -6.27 -9.25 6.32
CA ARG A 230 -6.61 -8.97 4.92
C ARG A 230 -5.39 -8.86 4.02
N THR A 231 -5.62 -8.99 2.72
CA THR A 231 -4.61 -8.77 1.66
C THR A 231 -3.92 -7.41 1.74
N ASP A 232 -4.62 -6.38 2.24
CA ASP A 232 -4.09 -5.02 2.40
C ASP A 232 -3.35 -4.78 3.72
N GLY A 233 -3.22 -5.80 4.57
CA GLY A 233 -2.58 -5.73 5.89
C GLY A 233 -3.50 -5.23 7.01
N THR A 234 -4.77 -4.90 6.73
CA THR A 234 -5.74 -4.55 7.77
C THR A 234 -6.24 -5.79 8.51
N VAL A 235 -6.66 -5.61 9.77
CA VAL A 235 -7.10 -6.69 10.65
C VAL A 235 -8.56 -6.53 11.03
N VAL A 236 -9.34 -7.60 10.88
CA VAL A 236 -10.72 -7.72 11.39
C VAL A 236 -10.80 -8.63 12.58
N THR A 237 -11.83 -8.42 13.39
CA THR A 237 -12.13 -9.27 14.55
C THR A 237 -13.63 -9.49 14.65
N ALA A 238 -14.04 -10.69 15.06
CA ALA A 238 -15.41 -11.01 15.45
C ALA A 238 -15.40 -11.49 16.89
N GLY A 239 -16.44 -11.14 17.65
CA GLY A 239 -16.45 -11.29 19.11
C GLY A 239 -16.10 -9.97 19.80
N ARG A 240 -17.10 -9.35 20.42
CA ARG A 240 -16.95 -8.06 21.10
C ARG A 240 -16.67 -8.26 22.58
N LEU A 241 -15.60 -7.64 23.03
CA LEU A 241 -15.30 -7.50 24.46
C LEU A 241 -15.68 -6.08 24.92
N ASN A 242 -16.19 -5.99 26.15
CA ASN A 242 -16.54 -4.72 26.78
C ASN A 242 -15.31 -4.13 27.49
N ASP A 243 -15.36 -2.81 27.77
CA ASP A 243 -14.34 -2.16 28.59
C ASP A 243 -14.18 -2.85 29.96
N PRO A 244 -12.93 -3.01 30.46
CA PRO A 244 -11.68 -2.45 29.92
C PRO A 244 -10.96 -3.32 28.87
N TYR A 245 -11.55 -4.43 28.40
CA TYR A 245 -10.89 -5.44 27.56
C TYR A 245 -11.22 -5.31 26.07
N ARG A 246 -11.59 -4.12 25.61
CA ARG A 246 -12.00 -3.90 24.21
C ARG A 246 -10.91 -4.29 23.22
N ILE A 247 -11.32 -4.71 22.04
CA ILE A 247 -10.44 -5.02 20.91
C ILE A 247 -10.77 -4.05 19.77
N GLU A 248 -9.80 -3.21 19.44
CA GLU A 248 -9.84 -2.14 18.44
C GLU A 248 -8.58 -2.23 17.58
N THR A 249 -8.64 -3.03 16.50
CA THR A 249 -7.51 -3.25 15.58
C THR A 249 -7.39 -2.19 14.48
N GLY A 250 -8.28 -1.20 14.44
CA GLY A 250 -8.38 -0.22 13.35
C GLY A 250 -7.17 0.73 13.21
N ASN A 251 -6.29 0.78 14.21
CA ASN A 251 -5.04 1.53 14.19
C ASN A 251 -3.79 0.63 14.08
N TRP A 252 -3.96 -0.66 13.82
CA TRP A 252 -2.84 -1.56 13.60
C TRP A 252 -2.31 -1.35 12.18
N GLU A 253 -1.00 -1.21 12.07
CA GLU A 253 -0.29 -0.93 10.82
C GLU A 253 0.82 -1.95 10.59
N ASP A 254 1.15 -2.19 9.32
CA ASP A 254 2.23 -3.07 8.89
C ASP A 254 2.10 -4.53 9.42
N ILE A 255 0.88 -5.03 9.64
CA ILE A 255 0.64 -6.38 10.18
C ILE A 255 0.88 -7.45 9.11
N VAL A 256 1.62 -8.49 9.48
CA VAL A 256 1.98 -9.62 8.59
C VAL A 256 1.54 -10.98 9.11
N SER A 257 1.08 -11.08 10.36
CA SER A 257 0.51 -12.29 10.93
C SER A 257 -0.34 -11.93 12.16
N VAL A 258 -1.36 -12.74 12.43
CA VAL A 258 -2.30 -12.56 13.54
C VAL A 258 -2.53 -13.90 14.24
N SER A 259 -2.72 -13.88 15.55
CA SER A 259 -3.17 -15.05 16.31
C SER A 259 -4.11 -14.62 17.46
N VAL A 260 -4.99 -15.52 17.88
CA VAL A 260 -6.01 -15.26 18.91
C VAL A 260 -5.96 -16.31 20.01
N GLY A 261 -5.98 -15.84 21.26
CA GLY A 261 -6.16 -16.68 22.44
C GLY A 261 -7.46 -16.34 23.17
N ASP A 262 -7.55 -16.69 24.45
CA ASP A 262 -8.76 -16.45 25.25
C ASP A 262 -8.98 -14.96 25.51
N LEU A 263 -9.88 -14.37 24.72
CA LEU A 263 -10.30 -12.98 24.88
C LEU A 263 -9.16 -11.98 24.58
N TYR A 264 -8.16 -12.35 23.78
CA TYR A 264 -7.13 -11.43 23.31
C TYR A 264 -6.61 -11.79 21.92
N VAL A 265 -6.14 -10.77 21.20
CA VAL A 265 -5.52 -10.89 19.86
C VAL A 265 -4.10 -10.38 19.89
N VAL A 266 -3.24 -10.99 19.09
CA VAL A 266 -1.85 -10.58 18.88
C VAL A 266 -1.60 -10.37 17.38
N GLY A 267 -0.95 -9.28 17.01
CA GLY A 267 -0.49 -8.98 15.66
C GLY A 267 1.02 -8.84 15.60
N LEU A 268 1.64 -9.51 14.62
CA LEU A 268 3.05 -9.36 14.29
C LEU A 268 3.19 -8.31 13.18
N ARG A 269 4.04 -7.30 13.41
CA ARG A 269 4.41 -6.31 12.39
C ARG A 269 5.54 -6.79 11.50
N SER A 270 5.61 -6.26 10.29
CA SER A 270 6.65 -6.52 9.28
C SER A 270 8.07 -6.20 9.75
N ASN A 271 8.22 -5.33 10.76
CA ASN A 271 9.48 -4.96 11.40
C ASN A 271 9.88 -5.89 12.58
N GLY A 272 9.10 -6.93 12.87
CA GLY A 272 9.38 -7.89 13.94
C GLY A 272 9.03 -7.43 15.36
N THR A 273 8.16 -6.42 15.49
CA THR A 273 7.54 -5.99 16.76
C THR A 273 6.09 -6.46 16.85
N LEU A 274 5.50 -6.45 18.05
CA LEU A 274 4.15 -6.96 18.29
C LEU A 274 3.15 -5.87 18.72
N VAL A 275 1.87 -6.16 18.55
CA VAL A 275 0.73 -5.49 19.18
C VAL A 275 -0.22 -6.52 19.75
N ALA A 276 -0.91 -6.16 20.82
CA ALA A 276 -1.98 -6.98 21.34
C ALA A 276 -3.09 -6.12 21.95
N GLN A 277 -4.31 -6.66 21.96
CA GLN A 277 -5.46 -6.07 22.64
C GLN A 277 -6.38 -7.17 23.19
N GLY A 278 -7.15 -6.84 24.24
CA GLY A 278 -8.06 -7.76 24.91
C GLY A 278 -7.77 -7.93 26.41
N TYR A 279 -8.00 -9.13 26.92
CA TYR A 279 -7.78 -9.49 28.32
C TYR A 279 -6.30 -9.77 28.61
N ASN A 280 -5.75 -9.14 29.67
CA ASN A 280 -4.35 -9.32 30.10
C ASN A 280 -4.19 -9.76 31.56
N GLY A 281 -5.19 -10.42 32.16
CA GLY A 281 -5.12 -10.73 33.60
C GLY A 281 -4.02 -11.73 33.98
N ASP A 282 -3.42 -12.42 33.01
CA ASP A 282 -2.34 -13.37 33.22
C ASP A 282 -1.00 -12.91 32.60
N HIS A 283 -0.91 -11.65 32.14
CA HIS A 283 0.27 -11.07 31.48
C HIS A 283 0.57 -11.62 30.08
N GLN A 284 -0.43 -12.17 29.39
CA GLN A 284 -0.30 -12.74 28.05
C GLN A 284 -0.01 -11.71 26.96
N MET A 285 -0.29 -10.43 27.22
CA MET A 285 -0.04 -9.31 26.30
C MET A 285 1.18 -8.47 26.71
N ASP A 286 1.96 -8.89 27.71
CA ASP A 286 3.20 -8.20 28.12
C ASP A 286 4.33 -8.53 27.12
N ILE A 287 4.18 -8.01 25.89
CA ILE A 287 5.00 -8.32 24.70
C ILE A 287 5.47 -7.06 23.94
N ASP A 288 5.25 -5.88 24.51
CA ASP A 288 5.54 -4.58 23.89
C ASP A 288 7.05 -4.30 23.71
N ASP A 289 7.88 -4.93 24.54
CA ASP A 289 9.35 -4.88 24.46
C ASP A 289 9.94 -5.95 23.52
N TRP A 290 9.11 -6.83 22.95
CA TRP A 290 9.59 -7.87 22.04
C TRP A 290 9.94 -7.29 20.68
N THR A 291 11.18 -7.52 20.27
CA THR A 291 11.71 -7.21 18.94
C THR A 291 12.33 -8.46 18.31
N ASN A 292 12.68 -8.38 17.02
CA ASN A 292 13.27 -9.46 16.25
C ASN A 292 12.38 -10.72 16.16
N ILE A 293 11.05 -10.57 16.26
CA ILE A 293 10.10 -11.67 16.17
C ILE A 293 9.86 -12.06 14.72
N LYS A 294 9.98 -13.36 14.44
CA LYS A 294 9.77 -14.00 13.13
C LYS A 294 8.38 -14.63 13.02
N TYR A 295 7.94 -15.35 14.05
CA TYR A 295 6.64 -16.00 14.14
C TYR A 295 6.01 -15.81 15.52
N ILE A 296 4.69 -15.87 15.57
CA ILE A 296 3.89 -15.82 16.79
C ILE A 296 2.89 -16.97 16.81
N ASP A 297 2.56 -17.44 18.01
CA ASP A 297 1.36 -18.25 18.23
C ASP A 297 0.79 -17.99 19.63
N THR A 298 -0.50 -18.23 19.81
CA THR A 298 -1.21 -17.98 21.06
C THR A 298 -1.95 -19.22 21.51
N GLY A 299 -1.63 -19.68 22.72
CA GLY A 299 -2.49 -20.62 23.42
C GLY A 299 -3.55 -19.88 24.23
N TRP A 300 -4.28 -20.63 25.05
CA TRP A 300 -5.38 -20.11 25.88
C TRP A 300 -5.05 -18.79 26.60
N ARG A 301 -3.99 -18.75 27.42
CA ARG A 301 -3.60 -17.56 28.22
C ARG A 301 -2.10 -17.31 28.19
N HIS A 302 -1.45 -17.57 27.06
CA HIS A 302 -0.04 -17.30 26.85
C HIS A 302 0.27 -17.08 25.37
N THR A 303 1.19 -16.16 25.10
CA THR A 303 1.72 -15.87 23.77
C THR A 303 3.13 -16.40 23.67
N VAL A 304 3.45 -17.03 22.55
CA VAL A 304 4.79 -17.54 22.23
C VAL A 304 5.28 -16.80 20.99
N GLY A 305 6.54 -16.36 21.00
CA GLY A 305 7.20 -15.75 19.86
C GLY A 305 8.49 -16.49 19.52
N LEU A 306 8.75 -16.74 18.24
CA LEU A 306 10.05 -17.20 17.76
C LEU A 306 10.81 -16.03 17.15
N THR A 307 12.05 -15.79 17.59
CA THR A 307 12.89 -14.75 17.03
C THR A 307 13.64 -15.21 15.77
N TYR A 308 14.17 -14.28 14.96
CA TYR A 308 15.02 -14.63 13.81
C TYR A 308 16.32 -15.37 14.19
N ASP A 309 16.81 -15.21 15.42
CA ASP A 309 17.94 -15.95 15.98
C ASP A 309 17.54 -17.29 16.63
N GLY A 310 16.30 -17.76 16.44
CA GLY A 310 15.84 -19.08 16.86
C GLY A 310 15.49 -19.22 18.35
N LYS A 311 15.31 -18.10 19.07
CA LYS A 311 14.92 -18.10 20.49
C LYS A 311 13.42 -18.04 20.65
N VAL A 312 12.91 -18.77 21.63
CA VAL A 312 11.50 -18.80 21.98
C VAL A 312 11.26 -17.88 23.18
N LYS A 313 10.34 -16.93 23.03
CA LYS A 313 9.88 -16.03 24.09
C LYS A 313 8.46 -16.39 24.51
N ILE A 314 8.14 -16.25 25.80
CA ILE A 314 6.82 -16.61 26.33
C ILE A 314 6.27 -15.56 27.31
N ALA A 315 5.09 -15.05 27.01
CA ALA A 315 4.31 -14.18 27.90
C ALA A 315 3.08 -14.92 28.44
N GLY A 316 2.50 -14.46 29.55
CA GLY A 316 1.28 -15.06 30.12
C GLY A 316 1.50 -16.15 31.17
N LEU A 317 0.51 -17.03 31.34
CA LEU A 317 0.51 -18.12 32.33
C LEU A 317 1.72 -19.06 32.24
N ARG A 318 2.35 -19.14 31.05
CA ARG A 318 3.49 -20.03 30.77
C ARG A 318 4.83 -19.30 30.73
N ARG A 319 4.93 -18.02 31.13
CA ARG A 319 6.19 -17.25 31.10
C ARG A 319 7.39 -17.92 31.80
N GLY A 320 7.13 -18.79 32.79
CA GLY A 320 8.18 -19.54 33.47
C GLY A 320 8.88 -20.60 32.60
N ASP A 321 8.22 -21.03 31.52
CA ASP A 321 8.74 -22.04 30.60
C ASP A 321 9.90 -21.51 29.76
N GLU A 322 9.98 -20.19 29.56
CA GLU A 322 11.09 -19.55 28.83
C GLU A 322 12.44 -19.95 29.45
N LYS A 323 12.56 -19.87 30.78
CA LYS A 323 13.78 -20.30 31.48
C LYS A 323 14.02 -21.81 31.39
N LEU A 324 12.96 -22.61 31.30
CA LEU A 324 13.12 -24.05 31.14
C LEU A 324 13.63 -24.39 29.73
N ILE A 325 13.15 -23.67 28.72
CA ILE A 325 13.63 -23.73 27.33
C ILE A 325 15.11 -23.32 27.27
N GLU A 326 15.48 -22.16 27.84
CA GLU A 326 16.87 -21.67 27.85
C GLU A 326 17.86 -22.65 28.50
N ASN A 327 17.42 -23.41 29.51
CA ASN A 327 18.25 -24.38 30.21
C ASN A 327 18.17 -25.80 29.61
N ASN A 328 17.39 -26.00 28.54
CA ASN A 328 17.21 -27.30 27.91
C ASN A 328 17.99 -27.37 26.59
N PRO A 329 19.07 -28.15 26.51
CA PRO A 329 19.89 -28.24 25.30
C PRO A 329 19.13 -28.82 24.09
N GLU A 330 18.00 -29.50 24.28
CA GLU A 330 17.17 -30.01 23.17
C GLU A 330 16.44 -28.89 22.42
N TRP A 331 16.24 -27.72 23.04
CA TRP A 331 15.61 -26.55 22.41
C TRP A 331 16.63 -25.72 21.63
N ASN A 332 17.20 -26.34 20.59
CA ASN A 332 18.13 -25.73 19.64
C ASN A 332 17.54 -25.76 18.22
N ASP A 333 18.02 -24.88 17.34
CA ASP A 333 17.68 -24.86 15.92
C ASP A 333 16.16 -24.85 15.64
N ILE A 334 15.41 -24.15 16.50
CA ILE A 334 13.95 -24.03 16.40
C ILE A 334 13.59 -23.15 15.21
N ILE A 335 12.74 -23.66 14.32
CA ILE A 335 12.29 -22.99 13.09
C ILE A 335 10.79 -22.65 13.08
N MET A 336 10.00 -23.31 13.92
CA MET A 336 8.57 -23.06 14.08
C MET A 336 8.15 -23.35 15.54
N ILE A 337 7.10 -22.67 15.98
CA ILE A 337 6.51 -22.78 17.31
C ILE A 337 5.00 -23.04 17.20
N ALA A 338 4.44 -23.71 18.20
CA ALA A 338 2.99 -23.78 18.41
C ALA A 338 2.67 -23.71 19.91
N ALA A 339 1.52 -23.11 20.24
CA ALA A 339 1.09 -22.83 21.60
C ALA A 339 -0.31 -23.40 21.83
N GLY A 340 -0.39 -24.46 22.64
CA GLY A 340 -1.63 -25.14 22.96
C GLY A 340 -2.08 -24.92 24.41
N GLY A 341 -3.35 -25.14 24.69
CA GLY A 341 -3.86 -25.13 26.06
C GLY A 341 -5.30 -24.69 26.18
N GLY A 342 -5.81 -24.79 27.41
CA GLY A 342 -7.21 -24.60 27.75
C GLY A 342 -7.61 -25.57 28.86
N ASP A 343 -8.13 -25.02 29.95
CA ASP A 343 -9.08 -25.67 30.85
C ASP A 343 -9.48 -24.63 31.89
N PRO A 344 -10.72 -24.11 31.88
CA PRO A 344 -11.18 -23.13 32.88
C PRO A 344 -11.32 -23.70 34.31
N ARG A 345 -11.04 -24.99 34.54
CA ARG A 345 -11.19 -25.63 35.86
C ARG A 345 -10.07 -25.24 36.83
N PRO A 346 -10.33 -25.27 38.16
CA PRO A 346 -9.53 -24.58 39.17
C PRO A 346 -8.19 -25.25 39.53
N THR A 347 -7.64 -26.12 38.68
CA THR A 347 -6.38 -26.84 38.95
C THR A 347 -5.33 -26.54 37.88
N GLY A 348 -4.75 -25.34 37.94
CA GLY A 348 -3.45 -24.96 37.38
C GLY A 348 -3.40 -24.84 35.87
N GLY A 349 -3.08 -23.64 35.36
CA GLY A 349 -3.02 -23.31 33.93
C GLY A 349 -2.31 -24.36 33.07
N LYS A 350 -3.10 -25.11 32.31
CA LYS A 350 -2.65 -26.17 31.41
C LYS A 350 -2.46 -25.58 30.02
N GLY A 351 -1.20 -25.35 29.68
CA GLY A 351 -0.77 -25.01 28.34
C GLY A 351 0.57 -25.68 28.06
N HIS A 352 0.91 -25.78 26.79
CA HIS A 352 2.17 -26.32 26.34
C HIS A 352 2.69 -25.55 25.13
N THR A 353 4.00 -25.52 25.00
CA THR A 353 4.70 -24.93 23.87
C THR A 353 5.44 -26.04 23.15
N VAL A 354 5.30 -26.06 21.84
CA VAL A 354 5.92 -27.02 20.94
C VAL A 354 6.89 -26.27 20.04
N GLY A 355 8.08 -26.84 19.84
CA GLY A 355 9.09 -26.34 18.92
C GLY A 355 9.41 -27.38 17.87
N LEU A 356 9.40 -26.98 16.60
CA LEU A 356 9.90 -27.78 15.47
C LEU A 356 11.34 -27.36 15.19
N LYS A 357 12.23 -28.35 15.11
CA LYS A 357 13.65 -28.17 14.80
C LYS A 357 13.91 -28.27 13.30
N SER A 358 14.98 -27.63 12.83
CA SER A 358 15.39 -27.70 11.42
C SER A 358 15.78 -29.10 10.93
N ASP A 359 16.04 -30.04 11.84
CA ASP A 359 16.33 -31.45 11.53
C ASP A 359 15.04 -32.31 11.38
N GLY A 360 13.86 -31.70 11.47
CA GLY A 360 12.57 -32.38 11.35
C GLY A 360 12.12 -33.11 12.62
N THR A 361 12.79 -32.90 13.77
CA THR A 361 12.36 -33.41 15.08
C THR A 361 11.60 -32.36 15.89
N VAL A 362 10.83 -32.80 16.88
CA VAL A 362 9.93 -31.94 17.66
C VAL A 362 10.27 -32.02 19.15
N VAL A 363 10.23 -30.87 19.82
CA VAL A 363 10.34 -30.74 21.28
C VAL A 363 9.06 -30.11 21.83
N ALA A 364 8.68 -30.48 23.05
CA ALA A 364 7.54 -29.88 23.72
C ALA A 364 7.81 -29.72 25.21
N ILE A 365 7.24 -28.67 25.80
CA ILE A 365 7.30 -28.39 27.23
C ILE A 365 5.96 -27.84 27.69
N GLY A 366 5.57 -28.14 28.93
CA GLY A 366 4.30 -27.66 29.46
C GLY A 366 3.57 -28.68 30.28
N ASP A 367 2.25 -28.52 30.35
CA ASP A 367 1.38 -29.58 30.81
C ASP A 367 1.55 -30.81 29.93
N ASN A 368 1.72 -31.96 30.58
CA ASN A 368 1.74 -33.27 29.91
C ASN A 368 0.75 -34.25 30.54
N SER A 369 -0.27 -33.74 31.25
CA SER A 369 -1.26 -34.58 31.96
C SER A 369 -2.11 -35.47 31.05
N LYS A 370 -2.08 -35.22 29.74
CA LYS A 370 -2.75 -36.00 28.69
C LYS A 370 -1.80 -36.61 27.67
N GLY A 371 -0.48 -36.45 27.85
CA GLY A 371 0.50 -36.90 26.88
C GLY A 371 0.72 -35.92 25.72
N GLN A 372 0.22 -34.69 25.80
CA GLN A 372 0.37 -33.69 24.73
C GLN A 372 1.83 -33.32 24.42
N CYS A 373 2.76 -33.52 25.35
CA CYS A 373 4.20 -33.32 25.09
C CYS A 373 4.94 -34.58 24.63
N ASN A 374 4.24 -35.71 24.37
CA ASN A 374 4.86 -36.98 23.97
C ASN A 374 5.20 -36.98 22.46
N VAL A 375 6.08 -36.07 22.05
CA VAL A 375 6.44 -35.80 20.64
C VAL A 375 7.83 -36.33 20.24
N ASN A 376 8.39 -37.24 21.03
CA ASN A 376 9.74 -37.78 20.82
C ASN A 376 9.75 -39.20 20.20
N GLY A 377 8.57 -39.77 19.95
CA GLY A 377 8.40 -41.09 19.33
C GLY A 377 9.00 -41.19 17.92
N PRO A 378 9.21 -42.42 17.40
CA PRO A 378 9.75 -42.65 16.06
C PRO A 378 8.89 -42.07 14.94
N GLU A 379 7.59 -41.89 15.16
CA GLU A 379 6.64 -41.27 14.24
C GLU A 379 6.80 -39.74 14.16
N TRP A 380 7.43 -39.11 15.16
CA TRP A 380 7.70 -37.67 15.19
C TRP A 380 9.05 -37.34 14.55
N ARG A 381 9.21 -37.75 13.30
CA ARG A 381 10.40 -37.51 12.48
C ARG A 381 9.97 -36.96 11.13
N ASP A 382 10.89 -36.27 10.47
CA ASP A 382 10.63 -35.63 9.18
C ASP A 382 9.41 -34.68 9.23
N ILE A 383 9.22 -34.02 10.37
CA ILE A 383 8.12 -33.07 10.58
C ILE A 383 8.44 -31.75 9.90
N VAL A 384 7.45 -31.17 9.23
CA VAL A 384 7.55 -29.90 8.50
C VAL A 384 6.62 -28.82 9.05
N SER A 385 5.59 -29.22 9.79
CA SER A 385 4.65 -28.30 10.45
C SER A 385 4.10 -28.91 11.73
N ILE A 386 3.77 -28.04 12.70
CA ILE A 386 3.25 -28.42 14.01
C ILE A 386 2.04 -27.55 14.36
N ALA A 387 1.08 -28.14 15.08
CA ALA A 387 -0.04 -27.43 15.67
C ALA A 387 -0.30 -27.97 17.09
N ALA A 388 -0.70 -27.09 18.00
CA ALA A 388 -0.93 -27.43 19.40
C ALA A 388 -2.37 -27.10 19.80
N GLY A 389 -3.15 -28.13 20.08
CA GLY A 389 -4.51 -27.99 20.59
C GLY A 389 -4.51 -27.84 22.10
N GLU A 390 -5.67 -28.01 22.72
CA GLU A 390 -5.77 -27.88 24.19
C GLU A 390 -5.06 -29.02 24.93
N PHE A 391 -5.29 -30.26 24.49
CA PHE A 391 -4.78 -31.47 25.14
C PHE A 391 -3.99 -32.39 24.20
N HIS A 392 -3.55 -31.88 23.05
CA HIS A 392 -2.79 -32.67 22.08
C HIS A 392 -1.90 -31.81 21.19
N THR A 393 -0.90 -32.44 20.58
CA THR A 393 -0.07 -31.87 19.52
C THR A 393 -0.28 -32.68 18.25
N VAL A 394 -0.23 -31.99 17.10
CA VAL A 394 -0.33 -32.55 15.76
C VAL A 394 0.93 -32.17 14.99
N GLY A 395 1.48 -33.10 14.22
CA GLY A 395 2.61 -32.89 13.31
C GLY A 395 2.25 -33.30 11.88
N LEU A 396 2.70 -32.52 10.91
CA LEU A 396 2.64 -32.84 9.48
C LEU A 396 4.02 -33.32 9.04
N THR A 397 4.10 -34.49 8.39
CA THR A 397 5.36 -35.04 7.88
C THR A 397 5.66 -34.52 6.48
N LYS A 398 6.92 -34.67 6.06
CA LYS A 398 7.37 -34.40 4.68
C LYS A 398 6.73 -35.28 3.60
N ASP A 399 5.99 -36.32 4.00
CA ASP A 399 5.27 -37.22 3.10
C ASP A 399 3.76 -36.89 3.07
N GLY A 400 3.37 -35.78 3.72
CA GLY A 400 1.99 -35.28 3.86
C GLY A 400 1.10 -36.18 4.70
N ASP A 401 1.71 -36.97 5.59
CA ASP A 401 1.01 -37.73 6.61
C ASP A 401 0.88 -36.89 7.89
N ILE A 402 -0.06 -37.28 8.75
CA ILE A 402 -0.29 -36.60 10.03
C ILE A 402 0.02 -37.56 11.19
N VAL A 403 0.75 -37.04 12.18
CA VAL A 403 0.95 -37.68 13.48
C VAL A 403 0.29 -36.85 14.57
N THR A 404 -0.23 -37.52 15.60
CA THR A 404 -0.94 -36.85 16.69
C THR A 404 -0.70 -37.55 18.01
N THR A 405 -0.64 -36.78 19.10
CA THR A 405 -0.64 -37.32 20.46
C THR A 405 -2.05 -37.68 20.92
N ASN A 406 -3.09 -37.36 20.16
CA ASN A 406 -4.48 -37.71 20.47
C ASN A 406 -4.83 -39.11 19.95
N GLU A 407 -4.79 -40.11 20.84
CA GLU A 407 -5.15 -41.50 20.52
C GLU A 407 -6.54 -41.64 19.87
N GLY A 408 -7.51 -40.80 20.26
CA GLY A 408 -8.87 -40.87 19.74
C GLY A 408 -9.02 -40.46 18.27
N SER A 409 -8.04 -39.74 17.72
CA SER A 409 -8.06 -39.24 16.34
C SER A 409 -7.22 -40.06 15.37
N LYS A 410 -6.42 -41.02 15.86
CA LYS A 410 -5.48 -41.78 15.03
C LYS A 410 -6.17 -42.64 13.96
N GLU A 411 -7.33 -43.22 14.27
CA GLU A 411 -8.05 -44.06 13.32
C GLU A 411 -8.58 -43.24 12.12
N ASP A 412 -9.15 -42.07 12.39
CA ASP A 412 -9.66 -41.19 11.32
C ASP A 412 -8.52 -40.64 10.47
N ILE A 413 -7.41 -40.22 11.11
CA ILE A 413 -6.21 -39.77 10.40
C ILE A 413 -5.63 -40.88 9.52
N ALA A 414 -5.61 -42.13 9.99
CA ALA A 414 -5.16 -43.26 9.20
C ALA A 414 -6.04 -43.50 7.97
N LYS A 415 -7.37 -43.34 8.09
CA LYS A 415 -8.29 -43.44 6.96
C LYS A 415 -8.01 -42.40 5.88
N TRP A 416 -7.71 -41.15 6.25
CA TRP A 416 -7.37 -40.13 5.25
C TRP A 416 -6.16 -40.52 4.41
N LYS A 417 -5.17 -41.14 5.04
CA LYS A 417 -3.99 -41.69 4.34
C LYS A 417 -4.35 -42.89 3.46
N GLU A 418 -5.19 -43.80 3.94
CA GLU A 418 -5.67 -44.95 3.18
C GLU A 418 -6.50 -44.54 1.95
N ASP A 419 -7.28 -43.47 2.08
CA ASP A 419 -8.06 -42.87 1.00
C ASP A 419 -7.19 -42.08 -0.01
N GLY A 420 -5.90 -41.90 0.29
CA GLY A 420 -4.92 -41.33 -0.62
C GLY A 420 -4.77 -39.81 -0.56
N TYR A 421 -5.34 -39.16 0.46
CA TYR A 421 -5.20 -37.71 0.64
C TYR A 421 -3.77 -37.34 1.05
N LYS A 422 -3.28 -36.22 0.50
CA LYS A 422 -1.98 -35.64 0.83
C LYS A 422 -2.18 -34.30 1.49
N MET A 423 -1.77 -34.21 2.75
CA MET A 423 -1.99 -33.02 3.58
C MET A 423 -0.86 -32.02 3.42
N ILE A 424 -1.21 -30.73 3.48
CA ILE A 424 -0.28 -29.59 3.31
C ILE A 424 -0.36 -28.58 4.45
N ALA A 425 -1.44 -28.57 5.23
CA ALA A 425 -1.56 -27.74 6.42
C ALA A 425 -2.37 -28.46 7.49
N ILE A 426 -2.14 -28.08 8.75
CA ILE A 426 -2.80 -28.64 9.93
C ILE A 426 -3.20 -27.53 10.90
N SER A 427 -4.25 -27.76 11.67
CA SER A 427 -4.62 -26.93 12.81
C SER A 427 -5.19 -27.79 13.94
N ALA A 428 -4.99 -27.36 15.19
CA ALA A 428 -5.43 -28.10 16.38
C ALA A 428 -6.20 -27.20 17.35
N GLY A 429 -7.39 -27.63 17.79
CA GLY A 429 -8.27 -26.88 18.70
C GLY A 429 -8.47 -27.55 20.07
N TYR A 430 -9.63 -27.34 20.71
CA TYR A 430 -10.00 -27.89 22.06
C TYR A 430 -9.84 -29.41 22.16
N GLY A 431 -10.06 -30.10 21.05
CA GLY A 431 -9.80 -31.53 20.91
C GLY A 431 -10.03 -31.98 19.48
N THR A 432 -9.93 -31.02 18.57
CA THR A 432 -10.20 -31.17 17.14
C THR A 432 -8.88 -31.07 16.41
N THR A 433 -8.74 -31.88 15.37
CA THR A 433 -7.64 -31.79 14.42
C THR A 433 -8.23 -31.53 13.05
N PHE A 434 -7.70 -30.53 12.37
CA PHE A 434 -8.03 -30.17 11.00
C PHE A 434 -6.81 -30.33 10.12
N ALA A 435 -7.05 -30.75 8.87
CA ALA A 435 -6.04 -30.89 7.84
C ALA A 435 -6.57 -30.37 6.51
N LEU A 436 -5.71 -29.69 5.76
CA LEU A 436 -5.97 -29.22 4.41
C LEU A 436 -5.17 -30.09 3.43
N ASP A 437 -5.84 -30.63 2.41
CA ASP A 437 -5.19 -31.41 1.36
C ASP A 437 -4.71 -30.56 0.17
N THR A 438 -3.90 -31.16 -0.70
CA THR A 438 -3.36 -30.53 -1.91
C THR A 438 -4.41 -30.02 -2.90
N GLU A 439 -5.65 -30.49 -2.80
CA GLU A 439 -6.76 -30.08 -3.67
C GLU A 439 -7.66 -29.02 -3.04
N GLY A 440 -7.33 -28.52 -1.84
CA GLY A 440 -8.11 -27.55 -1.08
C GLY A 440 -9.23 -28.16 -0.25
N GLY A 441 -9.30 -29.49 -0.15
CA GLY A 441 -10.25 -30.22 0.68
C GLY A 441 -9.85 -30.20 2.16
N VAL A 442 -10.86 -30.12 3.04
CA VAL A 442 -10.65 -30.08 4.48
C VAL A 442 -11.08 -31.39 5.11
N HIS A 443 -10.24 -31.91 6.00
CA HIS A 443 -10.48 -33.13 6.76
C HIS A 443 -10.40 -32.82 8.24
N CYS A 444 -11.32 -33.36 9.04
CA CYS A 444 -11.34 -33.07 10.47
C CYS A 444 -11.81 -34.25 11.32
N THR A 445 -11.32 -34.32 12.55
CA THR A 445 -11.66 -35.37 13.53
C THR A 445 -11.60 -34.79 14.94
N GLY A 446 -12.17 -35.52 15.89
CA GLY A 446 -12.03 -35.28 17.32
C GLY A 446 -13.33 -34.84 17.98
N TYR A 447 -13.19 -33.96 18.98
CA TYR A 447 -14.32 -33.52 19.80
C TYR A 447 -15.32 -32.68 19.00
N ASP A 448 -16.59 -33.08 18.95
CA ASP A 448 -17.65 -32.32 18.28
C ASP A 448 -18.92 -32.19 19.12
N LYS A 449 -18.97 -31.19 20.01
CA LYS A 449 -20.20 -30.87 20.76
C LYS A 449 -20.84 -29.54 20.37
N GLN A 450 -20.14 -28.70 19.61
CA GLN A 450 -20.68 -27.44 19.10
C GLN A 450 -20.84 -27.44 17.59
N ASN A 451 -20.85 -28.59 16.91
CA ASN A 451 -20.84 -28.67 15.44
C ASN A 451 -19.61 -27.96 14.83
N GLN A 452 -18.49 -28.01 15.55
CA GLN A 452 -17.24 -27.36 15.14
C GLN A 452 -16.44 -28.20 14.13
N LEU A 453 -16.94 -29.39 13.78
CA LEU A 453 -16.45 -30.24 12.69
C LEU A 453 -17.37 -30.25 11.45
N LYS A 454 -18.45 -29.45 11.46
CA LYS A 454 -19.44 -29.47 10.38
C LYS A 454 -18.96 -28.65 9.19
N ILE A 455 -18.26 -29.30 8.27
CA ILE A 455 -17.62 -28.69 7.10
C ILE A 455 -18.22 -29.11 5.75
N ASP A 456 -19.35 -29.83 5.76
CA ASP A 456 -19.96 -30.41 4.54
C ASP A 456 -20.31 -29.37 3.46
N ASP A 457 -20.50 -28.11 3.86
CA ASP A 457 -20.86 -26.98 3.02
C ASP A 457 -19.67 -26.07 2.67
N TRP A 458 -18.45 -26.38 3.13
CA TRP A 458 -17.29 -25.55 2.88
C TRP A 458 -16.82 -25.68 1.43
N ASP A 459 -16.59 -24.54 0.79
CA ASP A 459 -15.83 -24.48 -0.45
C ASP A 459 -14.36 -24.87 -0.26
N LYS A 460 -13.67 -25.12 -1.38
CA LYS A 460 -12.23 -25.41 -1.35
C LYS A 460 -11.46 -24.23 -0.76
N LEU A 461 -10.65 -24.54 0.25
CA LEU A 461 -9.79 -23.53 0.88
C LEU A 461 -8.63 -23.17 -0.03
N ALA A 462 -8.08 -21.98 0.21
CA ALA A 462 -6.90 -21.49 -0.48
C ALA A 462 -5.71 -22.41 -0.21
N VAL A 463 -5.15 -22.92 -1.30
CA VAL A 463 -3.86 -23.60 -1.34
C VAL A 463 -2.89 -22.64 -2.00
N HIS A 464 -1.78 -22.33 -1.34
CA HIS A 464 -0.79 -21.42 -1.88
C HIS A 464 0.54 -22.17 -2.11
N PRO A 465 0.74 -22.83 -3.26
CA PRO A 465 1.88 -23.73 -3.47
C PRO A 465 3.25 -23.02 -3.40
N GLU A 466 3.28 -21.74 -3.77
CA GLU A 466 4.48 -20.89 -3.73
C GLU A 466 4.85 -20.43 -2.31
N GLU A 467 3.91 -20.46 -1.35
CA GLU A 467 4.12 -20.00 0.04
C GLU A 467 5.05 -20.91 0.84
N TRP A 468 5.21 -22.17 0.43
CA TRP A 468 5.84 -23.22 1.24
C TRP A 468 7.11 -23.81 0.61
N LYS A 469 7.66 -23.20 -0.45
CA LYS A 469 8.88 -23.68 -1.15
C LYS A 469 10.11 -23.85 -0.25
N SER A 470 10.14 -23.22 0.93
CA SER A 470 11.24 -23.35 1.91
C SER A 470 10.97 -24.36 3.05
N THR A 471 9.74 -24.87 3.17
CA THR A 471 9.26 -25.69 4.29
C THR A 471 8.45 -26.90 3.82
N GLN A 472 8.50 -27.22 2.52
CA GLN A 472 7.66 -28.24 1.92
C GLN A 472 8.11 -29.67 2.30
N PRO A 473 7.15 -30.58 2.52
CA PRO A 473 7.20 -31.96 2.07
C PRO A 473 7.76 -32.08 0.64
N ASP A 474 8.70 -33.01 0.37
CA ASP A 474 9.21 -33.26 -0.99
C ASP A 474 8.11 -33.89 -1.86
N PHE A 475 7.20 -33.07 -2.40
CA PHE A 475 6.16 -33.48 -3.33
C PHE A 475 6.39 -32.89 -4.72
N TYR A 476 7.58 -33.05 -5.28
CA TYR A 476 7.86 -32.82 -6.69
C TYR A 476 8.88 -33.79 -7.26
#